data_AF-A0A9Q3K072-F1
#
_entry.id   AF-A0A9Q3K072-F1
#
_cell.length_a   1.000
_cell.length_b   1.000
_cell.length_c   1.000
_cell.angle_alpha   90.00
_cell.angle_beta   90.00
_cell.angle_gamma   90.00
#
_symmetry.space_group_name_H-M   'P 1'
#
loop_
_entity.id
_entity.type
_entity.pdbx_description
1 polymer ?
#
loop_
_entity_poly.entity_id
_entity_poly.type
_entity_poly.pdbx_seq_one_letter_code
_entity_poly.pdbx_strand_id
1 'polypeptide(L)'
;MKEELIGILFQYRKAFASDNEPLGAIKGHEVDIMRNVQRPYPPLLRRPAYPDGPRAREELESHINELMKLGILRNVGHNEEVGVTAPVTITWNNDK
;
A
#
# COMPACT_ATOMS: atom_id res chain seq x y z
N MET A 1 21.81 10.28 -31.84
CA MET A 1 21.06 11.01 -30.81
C MET A 1 19.68 10.45 -30.47
N LYS A 2 18.61 10.61 -31.28
CA LYS A 2 17.26 10.12 -30.90
C LYS A 2 17.18 8.59 -30.84
N GLU A 3 17.78 7.91 -31.81
CA GLU A 3 17.83 6.44 -31.88
C GLU A 3 18.69 5.83 -30.76
N GLU A 4 19.82 6.47 -30.46
CA GLU A 4 20.67 6.13 -29.30
C GLU A 4 19.91 6.23 -27.98
N LEU A 5 19.18 7.33 -27.77
CA LEU A 5 18.38 7.51 -26.55
C LEU A 5 17.33 6.41 -26.41
N ILE A 6 16.61 6.10 -27.50
CA ILE A 6 15.62 5.02 -27.52
C ILE A 6 16.29 3.67 -27.21
N GLY A 7 17.48 3.41 -27.77
CA GLY A 7 18.27 2.22 -27.49
C GLY A 7 18.61 2.07 -26.00
N ILE A 8 19.07 3.16 -25.37
CA ILE A 8 19.38 3.20 -23.93
C ILE A 8 18.12 2.96 -23.10
N LEU A 9 17.01 3.66 -23.39
CA LEU A 9 15.75 3.49 -22.66
C LEU A 9 15.21 2.06 -22.78
N PHE A 10 15.32 1.44 -23.95
CA PHE A 10 14.89 0.06 -24.17
C PHE A 10 15.78 -0.95 -23.43
N GLN A 11 17.10 -0.72 -23.43
CA GLN A 11 18.07 -1.53 -22.70
C GLN A 11 17.77 -1.52 -21.19
N TYR A 12 17.51 -0.34 -20.62
CA TYR A 12 17.26 -0.15 -19.19
C TYR A 12 15.78 -0.09 -18.82
N ARG A 13 14.87 -0.58 -19.66
CA ARG A 13 13.41 -0.48 -19.43
C ARG A 13 12.94 -0.99 -18.06
N LYS A 14 13.66 -1.98 -17.49
CA LYS A 14 13.39 -2.54 -16.15
C LYS A 14 13.81 -1.66 -14.98
N ALA A 15 14.58 -0.60 -15.23
CA ALA A 15 14.94 0.38 -14.22
C ALA A 15 13.84 1.44 -14.01
N PHE A 16 12.83 1.46 -14.89
CA PHE A 16 11.70 2.37 -14.81
C PHE A 16 10.50 1.65 -14.20
N ALA A 17 9.75 2.34 -13.35
CA ALA A 17 8.50 1.82 -12.82
C ALA A 17 7.49 1.63 -13.96
N SER A 18 6.80 0.50 -13.98
CA SER A 18 5.64 0.26 -14.85
C SER A 18 4.44 -0.19 -14.00
N ASP A 19 3.26 -0.04 -14.56
CA ASP A 19 1.98 -0.54 -14.03
C ASP A 19 1.90 -2.08 -13.98
N ASN A 20 2.82 -2.77 -14.66
CA ASN A 20 2.83 -4.23 -14.80
C ASN A 20 3.83 -4.92 -13.86
N GLU A 21 4.67 -4.18 -13.16
CA GLU A 21 5.70 -4.74 -12.27
C GLU A 21 5.40 -4.39 -10.80
N PRO A 22 5.43 -5.37 -9.88
CA PRO A 22 5.12 -5.11 -8.48
C PRO A 22 6.21 -4.25 -7.84
N LEU A 23 5.82 -3.08 -7.33
CA LEU A 23 6.73 -2.14 -6.64
C LEU A 23 7.37 -2.75 -5.37
N GLY A 24 6.70 -3.71 -4.74
CA GLY A 24 7.11 -4.32 -3.47
C GLY A 24 8.08 -5.50 -3.57
N ALA A 25 8.52 -5.91 -4.77
CA ALA A 25 9.32 -7.14 -4.93
C ALA A 25 10.84 -6.97 -4.68
N ILE A 26 11.25 -5.99 -3.87
CA ILE A 26 12.65 -5.81 -3.50
C ILE A 26 13.01 -6.80 -2.38
N LYS A 27 13.62 -7.92 -2.75
CA LYS A 27 14.07 -8.97 -1.82
C LYS A 27 15.20 -8.46 -0.93
N GLY A 28 15.20 -8.82 0.35
CA GLY A 28 16.31 -8.54 1.28
C GLY A 28 16.19 -7.21 2.03
N HIS A 29 15.08 -6.49 1.87
CA HIS A 29 14.76 -5.25 2.58
C HIS A 29 13.55 -5.40 3.51
N GLU A 30 13.26 -6.63 3.94
CA GLU A 30 12.19 -6.91 4.88
C GLU A 30 12.51 -6.25 6.24
N VAL A 31 11.55 -5.52 6.80
CA VAL A 31 11.69 -4.84 8.09
C VAL A 31 10.98 -5.65 9.16
N ASP A 32 11.72 -6.10 10.18
CA ASP A 32 11.14 -6.68 11.39
C ASP A 32 10.79 -5.55 12.39
N ILE A 33 9.50 -5.32 12.58
CA ILE A 33 8.99 -4.30 13.50
C ILE A 33 8.54 -4.98 14.79
N MET A 34 9.40 -4.92 15.81
CA MET A 34 9.10 -5.46 17.14
C MET A 34 8.38 -4.45 18.02
N ARG A 35 7.39 -4.92 18.78
CA ARG A 35 6.74 -4.11 19.82
C ARG A 35 7.63 -4.06 21.06
N ASN A 36 7.84 -2.86 21.59
CA ASN A 36 8.59 -2.64 22.83
C ASN A 36 7.76 -2.81 24.12
N VAL A 37 6.47 -3.18 24.00
CA VAL A 37 5.54 -3.32 25.12
C VAL A 37 4.86 -4.69 25.11
N GLN A 38 4.59 -5.23 26.30
CA GLN A 38 3.87 -6.49 26.50
C GLN A 38 2.40 -6.24 26.85
N ARG A 39 1.55 -7.27 26.71
CA ARG A 39 0.12 -7.19 27.07
C ARG A 39 -0.02 -6.92 28.59
N PRO A 40 -1.06 -6.19 29.04
CA PRO A 40 -2.16 -5.65 28.25
C PRO A 40 -1.75 -4.36 27.51
N TYR A 41 -2.11 -4.30 26.23
CA TYR A 41 -1.88 -3.11 25.43
C TYR A 41 -2.80 -1.96 25.88
N PRO A 42 -2.44 -0.69 25.64
CA PRO A 42 -3.37 0.42 25.79
C PRO A 42 -4.69 0.09 25.07
N PRO A 43 -5.84 0.53 25.61
CA PRO A 43 -7.12 0.34 24.94
C PRO A 43 -7.00 0.80 23.48
N LEU A 44 -7.24 -0.11 22.54
CA LEU A 44 -7.25 0.22 21.12
C LEU A 44 -8.19 1.42 20.93
N LEU A 45 -7.73 2.45 20.24
CA LEU A 45 -8.59 3.52 19.76
C LEU A 45 -9.59 2.90 18.77
N ARG A 46 -10.72 2.41 19.30
CA ARG A 46 -11.86 1.94 18.51
C ARG A 46 -12.61 3.15 17.99
N ARG A 47 -11.96 3.92 17.11
CA ARG A 47 -12.71 4.83 16.26
C ARG A 47 -13.33 3.96 15.17
N PRO A 48 -14.67 3.96 15.01
CA PRO A 48 -15.25 3.34 13.83
C PRO A 48 -14.59 3.96 12.60
N ALA A 49 -14.41 3.17 11.53
CA ALA A 49 -14.07 3.74 10.24
C ALA A 49 -15.07 4.87 9.97
N TYR A 50 -14.56 6.06 9.66
CA TYR A 50 -15.44 7.19 9.39
C TYR A 50 -16.34 6.82 8.21
N PRO A 51 -17.65 7.14 8.25
CA PRO A 51 -18.53 6.83 7.13
C PRO A 51 -18.09 7.64 5.92
N ASP A 52 -17.43 6.97 4.98
CA ASP A 52 -17.08 7.57 3.69
C ASP A 52 -18.34 7.67 2.81
N GLY A 53 -18.47 8.79 2.10
CA GLY A 53 -19.52 8.95 1.10
C GLY A 53 -19.39 7.92 -0.03
N PRO A 54 -20.47 7.57 -0.74
CA PRO A 54 -20.46 6.52 -1.76
C PRO A 54 -19.37 6.73 -2.83
N ARG A 55 -19.17 7.98 -3.27
CA ARG A 55 -18.10 8.34 -4.21
C ARG A 55 -16.70 8.08 -3.66
N ALA A 56 -16.45 8.46 -2.41
CA ALA A 56 -15.16 8.24 -1.78
C ALA A 56 -14.87 6.73 -1.67
N ARG A 57 -15.89 5.93 -1.36
CA ARG A 57 -15.77 4.48 -1.30
C ARG A 57 -15.38 3.85 -2.65
N GLU A 58 -15.99 4.28 -3.75
CA GLU A 58 -15.64 3.80 -5.09
C GLU A 58 -14.20 4.15 -5.48
N GLU A 59 -13.79 5.40 -5.24
CA GLU A 59 -12.42 5.84 -5.50
C GLU A 59 -11.42 5.04 -4.65
N LEU A 60 -11.70 4.81 -3.37
CA LEU A 60 -10.86 4.00 -2.49
C LEU A 60 -10.75 2.55 -2.96
N GLU A 61 -11.85 1.95 -3.38
CA GLU A 61 -11.86 0.57 -3.87
C GLU A 61 -10.95 0.44 -5.10
N SER A 62 -10.96 1.43 -6.00
CA SER A 62 -10.04 1.48 -7.14
C SER A 62 -8.56 1.48 -6.69
N HIS A 63 -8.19 2.37 -5.75
CA HIS A 63 -6.82 2.47 -5.27
C HIS A 63 -6.38 1.22 -4.48
N ILE A 64 -7.26 0.64 -3.66
CA ILE A 64 -6.99 -0.60 -2.93
C ILE A 64 -6.72 -1.74 -3.92
N ASN A 65 -7.53 -1.85 -4.97
CA ASN A 65 -7.35 -2.84 -6.02
C ASN A 65 -6.01 -2.67 -6.76
N GLU A 66 -5.59 -1.43 -7.03
CA GLU A 66 -4.29 -1.14 -7.62
C GLU A 66 -3.14 -1.56 -6.71
N LEU A 67 -3.19 -1.19 -5.42
CA LEU A 67 -2.18 -1.57 -4.44
C LEU A 67 -2.09 -3.09 -4.24
N MET A 68 -3.22 -3.81 -4.35
CA MET A 68 -3.22 -5.28 -4.36
C MET A 68 -2.52 -5.84 -5.61
N LYS A 69 -2.79 -5.29 -6.80
CA LYS A 69 -2.11 -5.70 -8.05
C LYS A 69 -0.61 -5.48 -7.99
N LEU A 70 -0.18 -4.37 -7.39
CA LEU A 70 1.24 -4.03 -7.21
C LEU A 70 1.92 -4.85 -6.09
N GLY A 71 1.18 -5.72 -5.39
CA GLY A 71 1.70 -6.56 -4.31
C GLY A 71 2.05 -5.78 -3.03
N ILE A 72 1.53 -4.56 -2.88
CA ILE A 72 1.73 -3.71 -1.70
C ILE A 72 0.74 -4.10 -0.59
N LEU A 73 -0.52 -4.33 -0.97
CA LEU A 73 -1.55 -4.83 -0.08
C LEU A 73 -1.86 -6.29 -0.37
N ARG A 74 -2.27 -7.04 0.66
CA ARG A 74 -2.80 -8.39 0.52
C ARG A 74 -3.94 -8.63 1.48
N ASN A 75 -4.79 -9.59 1.12
CA ASN A 75 -5.76 -10.13 2.05
C ASN A 75 -5.05 -10.96 3.12
N VAL A 76 -5.49 -10.77 4.37
CA VAL A 76 -5.09 -11.58 5.50
C VAL A 76 -6.04 -12.78 5.57
N GLY A 77 -5.48 -13.99 5.70
CA GLY A 77 -6.29 -15.22 5.77
C GLY A 77 -7.12 -15.29 7.06
N HIS A 78 -8.24 -16.04 7.03
CA HIS A 78 -9.11 -16.20 8.21
C HIS A 78 -8.37 -16.73 9.46
N ASN A 79 -7.33 -17.55 9.26
CA ASN A 79 -6.55 -18.16 10.33
C ASN A 79 -5.24 -17.42 10.63
N GLU A 80 -4.99 -16.28 9.99
CA GLU A 80 -3.76 -15.52 10.18
C GLU A 80 -3.93 -14.53 11.35
N GLU A 81 -3.06 -14.63 12.36
CA GLU A 81 -3.14 -13.75 13.53
C GLU A 81 -2.66 -12.34 13.18
N VAL A 82 -3.55 -11.35 13.34
CA VAL A 82 -3.22 -9.94 13.17
C VAL A 82 -2.87 -9.33 14.52
N GLY A 83 -1.61 -8.93 14.70
CA GLY A 83 -1.13 -8.35 15.95
C GLY A 83 -1.71 -6.97 16.28
N VAL A 84 -2.10 -6.18 15.26
CA VAL A 84 -2.67 -4.83 15.39
C VAL A 84 -3.65 -4.55 14.25
N THR A 85 -4.81 -3.99 14.58
CA THR A 85 -5.75 -3.40 13.62
C THR A 85 -5.86 -1.91 13.89
N ALA A 86 -5.70 -1.09 12.87
CA ALA A 86 -5.85 0.36 12.96
C ALA A 86 -6.91 0.85 11.95
N PRO A 87 -7.76 1.81 12.32
CA PRO A 87 -8.65 2.44 11.35
C PRO A 87 -7.83 3.24 10.34
N VAL A 88 -8.20 3.16 9.07
CA VAL A 88 -7.64 4.01 8.01
C VAL A 88 -8.38 5.34 8.02
N THR A 89 -7.63 6.45 7.98
CA THR A 89 -8.20 7.80 7.83
C THR A 89 -7.80 8.34 6.47
N ILE A 90 -8.76 8.81 5.70
CA ILE A 90 -8.53 9.41 4.39
C ILE A 90 -8.78 10.91 4.50
N THR A 91 -7.77 11.69 4.15
CA THR A 91 -7.84 13.14 4.13
C THR A 91 -7.74 13.60 2.68
N TRP A 92 -8.81 14.17 2.16
CA TRP A 92 -8.78 14.87 0.87
C TRP A 92 -8.36 16.32 1.14
N ASN A 93 -7.15 16.69 0.73
CA ASN A 93 -6.79 18.10 0.67
C ASN A 93 -7.42 18.67 -0.59
N ASN A 94 -8.59 19.30 -0.45
CA ASN A 94 -9.04 20.25 -1.46
C ASN A 94 -8.12 21.45 -1.32
N ASP A 95 -7.18 21.61 -2.25
CA ASP A 95 -6.49 22.88 -2.45
C ASP A 95 -7.57 23.95 -2.70
N LYS A 96 -7.89 24.69 -1.65
CA LYS A 96 -8.54 25.99 -1.70
C LYS A 96 -7.49 27.05 -1.48
#